data_AF-A0ABC9X2J3-F1
#
_entry.id   AF-A0ABC9X2J3-F1
#
_cell.length_a   1.000
_cell.length_b   1.000
_cell.length_c   1.000
_cell.angle_alpha   90.00
_cell.angle_beta   90.00
_cell.angle_gamma   90.00
#
_symmetry.space_group_name_H-M   'P 1'
#
loop_
_entity.id
_entity.type
_entity.pdbx_description
1 polymer ?
#
loop_
_entity_poly.entity_id
_entity_poly.type
_entity_poly.pdbx_seq_one_letter_code
_entity_poly.pdbx_strand_id
1 'polypeptide(L)'
;MEPPPECPQETPALTEAAAEFLSLIAYVTPQLETLEQEELEQVEVTGVVTLKARPVERRTHMVSHQHGITVTKTLREGEEETQRWSFSYSKAELQGLLPEGASLLLLRVLACQRAVPSGLVFPAIDTEGHLCTSSYCALGIQQQVVGSVEAEVFVIERAVVTGTGISTVWHSSFLRSGVKPRTPFPKQPLDWEEDIQLYSWFLDRKV
;
A
#
# COMPACT_ATOMS: atom_id res chain seq x y z
N MET A 1 23.49 -0.60 60.73
CA MET A 1 24.19 -0.08 59.53
C MET A 1 23.60 -0.89 58.37
N GLU A 2 22.56 -0.36 57.73
CA GLU A 2 21.93 -1.02 56.58
C GLU A 2 22.85 -0.90 55.36
N PRO A 3 22.91 -1.92 54.48
CA PRO A 3 23.61 -1.80 53.22
C PRO A 3 22.89 -0.79 52.30
N PRO A 4 23.62 -0.09 51.42
CA PRO A 4 23.03 0.85 50.48
C PRO A 4 22.14 0.10 49.46
N PRO A 5 21.07 0.74 48.95
CA PRO A 5 20.21 0.14 47.93
C PRO A 5 21.02 -0.09 46.64
N GLU A 6 20.89 -1.29 46.07
CA GLU A 6 21.46 -1.62 44.77
C GLU A 6 20.89 -0.69 43.68
N CYS A 7 21.77 -0.19 42.80
CA CYS A 7 21.36 0.54 41.60
C CYS A 7 20.36 -0.32 40.80
N PRO A 8 19.29 0.28 40.23
CA PRO A 8 18.41 -0.45 39.32
C PRO A 8 19.23 -0.99 38.15
N GLN A 9 19.21 -2.30 37.95
CA GLN A 9 19.69 -2.88 36.70
C GLN A 9 18.72 -2.45 35.61
N GLU A 10 19.18 -1.64 34.66
CA GLU A 10 18.44 -1.35 33.43
C GLU A 10 18.15 -2.68 32.74
N THR A 11 16.87 -3.05 32.75
CA THR A 11 16.35 -4.14 31.92
C THR A 11 16.55 -3.68 30.47
N PRO A 12 17.22 -4.45 29.59
CA PRO A 12 17.34 -4.05 28.20
C PRO A 12 15.93 -3.90 27.63
N ALA A 13 15.60 -2.70 27.15
CA ALA A 13 14.37 -2.45 26.41
C ALA A 13 14.32 -3.45 25.25
N LEU A 14 13.37 -4.37 25.33
CA LEU A 14 13.13 -5.39 24.31
C LEU A 14 12.58 -4.66 23.09
N THR A 15 13.44 -4.35 22.14
CA THR A 15 13.04 -3.71 20.90
C THR A 15 12.51 -4.79 19.95
N GLU A 16 11.20 -4.80 19.79
CA GLU A 16 10.50 -5.53 18.75
C GLU A 16 10.64 -4.76 17.41
N ALA A 17 10.91 -5.45 16.30
CA ALA A 17 11.16 -4.81 15.01
C ALA A 17 10.35 -5.47 13.88
N ALA A 18 9.59 -4.64 13.17
CA ALA A 18 8.87 -4.99 11.94
C ALA A 18 9.71 -4.75 10.69
N ALA A 19 9.72 -5.72 9.79
CA ALA A 19 10.05 -5.46 8.39
C ALA A 19 8.78 -5.55 7.54
N GLU A 20 8.40 -4.43 6.92
CA GLU A 20 7.35 -4.40 5.90
C GLU A 20 7.98 -4.42 4.50
N PHE A 21 7.49 -5.32 3.65
CA PHE A 21 7.88 -5.45 2.25
C PHE A 21 6.64 -5.33 1.37
N LEU A 22 6.64 -4.34 0.48
CA LEU A 22 5.61 -4.12 -0.52
C LEU A 22 6.24 -4.26 -1.91
N SER A 23 5.67 -5.10 -2.76
CA SER A 23 6.07 -5.24 -4.16
C SER A 23 4.87 -5.20 -5.09
N LEU A 24 5.02 -4.53 -6.22
CA LEU A 24 4.03 -4.49 -7.29
C LEU A 24 4.73 -4.73 -8.62
N ILE A 25 4.27 -5.74 -9.35
CA ILE A 25 4.68 -6.03 -10.72
C ILE A 25 3.43 -5.96 -11.58
N ALA A 26 3.46 -5.19 -12.68
CA ALA A 26 2.32 -5.07 -13.57
C ALA A 26 2.76 -5.03 -15.03
N TYR A 27 2.06 -5.78 -15.87
CA TYR A 27 2.16 -5.79 -17.31
C TYR A 27 0.97 -5.00 -17.87
N VAL A 28 1.26 -3.82 -18.42
CA VAL A 28 0.24 -2.84 -18.82
C VAL A 28 0.49 -2.43 -20.28
N THR A 29 -0.57 -2.33 -21.08
CA THR A 29 -0.50 -1.87 -22.46
C THR A 29 -0.31 -0.34 -22.53
N PRO A 30 0.09 0.22 -23.69
CA PRO A 30 0.14 1.68 -23.87
C PRO A 30 -1.21 2.39 -23.66
N GLN A 31 -2.33 1.66 -23.76
CA GLN A 31 -3.69 2.15 -23.51
C GLN A 31 -4.10 2.08 -22.03
N LEU A 32 -3.16 1.74 -21.13
CA LEU A 32 -3.37 1.52 -19.69
C LEU A 32 -4.26 0.31 -19.37
N GLU A 33 -4.38 -0.66 -20.29
CA GLU A 33 -5.05 -1.92 -19.99
C GLU A 33 -4.09 -2.85 -19.24
N THR A 34 -4.47 -3.33 -18.07
CA THR A 34 -3.68 -4.30 -17.31
C THR A 34 -3.87 -5.70 -17.88
N LEU A 35 -2.78 -6.34 -18.33
CA LEU A 35 -2.78 -7.74 -18.76
C LEU A 35 -2.63 -8.68 -17.57
N GLU A 36 -1.72 -8.35 -16.66
CA GLU A 36 -1.47 -9.09 -15.44
C GLU A 36 -0.83 -8.15 -14.42
N GLN A 37 -1.15 -8.33 -13.14
CA GLN A 37 -0.39 -7.69 -12.06
C GLN A 37 -0.38 -8.55 -10.80
N GLU A 38 0.66 -8.36 -10.00
CA GLU A 38 0.85 -8.96 -8.70
C GLU A 38 1.27 -7.91 -7.69
N GLU A 39 0.50 -7.80 -6.62
CA GLU A 39 0.81 -7.04 -5.43
C GLU A 39 1.09 -8.02 -4.28
N LEU A 40 2.24 -7.85 -3.63
CA LEU A 40 2.67 -8.65 -2.49
C LEU A 40 2.98 -7.72 -1.32
N GLU A 41 2.35 -7.99 -0.19
CA GLU A 41 2.57 -7.32 1.08
C GLU A 41 2.99 -8.36 2.10
N GLN A 42 4.15 -8.18 2.72
CA GLN A 42 4.68 -9.08 3.71
C GLN A 42 5.11 -8.28 4.94
N VAL A 43 4.67 -8.74 6.11
CA VAL A 43 5.08 -8.19 7.40
C VAL A 43 5.77 -9.29 8.19
N GLU A 44 7.04 -9.07 8.51
CA GLU A 44 7.80 -9.94 9.40
C GLU A 44 7.97 -9.28 10.76
N VAL A 45 7.52 -9.98 11.80
CA VAL A 45 7.66 -9.54 13.19
C VAL A 45 8.86 -10.25 13.79
N THR A 46 9.93 -9.53 14.14
CA THR A 46 11.09 -10.11 14.85
C THR A 46 11.15 -9.62 16.30
N GLY A 47 11.04 -10.54 17.27
CA GLY A 47 11.09 -10.25 18.72
C GLY A 47 11.36 -11.51 19.57
N VAL A 48 12.02 -11.34 20.72
CA VAL A 48 12.56 -12.44 21.57
C VAL A 48 11.56 -12.93 22.64
N VAL A 49 10.36 -12.34 22.74
CA VAL A 49 9.29 -12.96 23.51
C VAL A 49 8.62 -14.00 22.63
N THR A 50 8.39 -15.20 23.17
CA THR A 50 7.89 -16.42 22.53
C THR A 50 6.48 -16.31 21.93
N LEU A 51 6.13 -15.22 21.27
CA LEU A 51 5.13 -15.20 20.22
C LEU A 51 5.85 -15.73 18.99
N LYS A 52 5.53 -16.96 18.55
CA LYS A 52 5.96 -17.44 17.23
C LYS A 52 5.66 -16.32 16.24
N ALA A 53 6.71 -15.70 15.69
CA ALA A 53 6.57 -14.75 14.61
C ALA A 53 5.73 -15.42 13.53
N ARG A 54 4.52 -14.91 13.31
CA ARG A 54 3.64 -15.38 12.24
C ARG A 54 3.76 -14.35 11.12
N PRO A 55 4.71 -14.53 10.19
CA PRO A 55 4.77 -13.65 9.03
C PRO A 55 3.40 -13.65 8.37
N VAL A 56 2.88 -12.46 8.11
CA VAL A 56 1.62 -12.30 7.38
C VAL A 56 1.96 -11.85 5.97
N GLU A 57 1.59 -12.67 5.01
CA GLU A 57 1.73 -12.40 3.59
C GLU A 57 0.33 -12.21 2.98
N ARG A 58 0.09 -11.06 2.37
CA ARG A 58 -1.09 -10.79 1.56
C ARG A 58 -0.65 -10.64 0.12
N ARG A 59 -1.17 -11.48 -0.77
CA ARG A 59 -0.92 -11.38 -2.20
C ARG A 59 -2.22 -11.15 -2.95
N THR A 60 -2.21 -10.20 -3.88
CA THR A 60 -3.29 -9.96 -4.84
C THR A 60 -2.72 -10.17 -6.24
N HIS A 61 -3.24 -11.16 -6.96
CA HIS A 61 -2.86 -11.47 -8.33
C HIS A 61 -4.05 -11.27 -9.25
N MET A 62 -3.87 -10.46 -10.30
CA MET A 62 -4.90 -10.16 -11.28
C MET A 62 -4.45 -10.57 -12.66
N VAL A 63 -5.29 -11.30 -13.39
CA VAL A 63 -4.98 -11.75 -14.76
C VAL A 63 -6.15 -11.47 -15.68
N SER A 64 -5.86 -10.80 -16.79
CA SER A 64 -6.81 -10.58 -17.89
C SER A 64 -6.88 -11.79 -18.81
N HIS A 65 -8.08 -12.12 -19.24
CA HIS A 65 -8.37 -13.21 -20.17
C HIS A 65 -9.55 -12.85 -21.08
N GLN A 66 -9.88 -13.73 -22.04
CA GLN A 66 -10.90 -13.48 -23.06
C GLN A 66 -12.30 -13.11 -22.52
N HIS A 67 -12.62 -13.47 -21.27
CA HIS A 67 -13.92 -13.24 -20.65
C HIS A 67 -13.95 -12.06 -19.65
N GLY A 68 -12.80 -11.48 -19.32
CA GLY A 68 -12.68 -10.45 -18.29
C GLY A 68 -11.40 -10.58 -17.47
N ILE A 69 -11.48 -10.36 -16.16
CA ILE A 69 -10.34 -10.46 -15.23
C ILE A 69 -10.69 -11.39 -14.09
N THR A 70 -9.70 -12.19 -13.67
CA THR A 70 -9.74 -12.92 -12.41
C THR A 70 -8.80 -12.27 -11.41
N VAL A 71 -9.31 -11.96 -10.22
CA VAL A 71 -8.58 -11.44 -9.07
C VAL A 71 -8.47 -12.55 -8.03
N THR A 72 -7.27 -13.05 -7.81
CA THR A 72 -6.98 -14.01 -6.76
C THR A 72 -6.32 -13.31 -5.59
N LYS A 73 -6.80 -13.55 -4.38
CA LYS A 73 -6.19 -13.07 -3.15
C LYS A 73 -5.80 -14.24 -2.28
N THR A 74 -4.60 -14.21 -1.71
CA THR A 74 -4.12 -15.21 -0.74
C THR A 74 -3.62 -14.51 0.50
N LEU A 75 -4.00 -15.05 1.65
CA LEU A 75 -3.51 -14.66 2.96
C LEU A 75 -2.76 -15.86 3.57
N ARG A 76 -1.48 -15.67 3.85
CA ARG A 76 -0.62 -16.62 4.54
C ARG A 76 -0.30 -16.08 5.92
N GLU A 77 -0.48 -16.90 6.96
CA GLU A 77 -0.08 -16.55 8.32
C GLU A 77 0.84 -17.67 8.84
N GLY A 78 2.15 -17.40 8.91
CA GLY A 78 3.14 -18.44 9.19
C GLY A 78 3.47 -19.31 7.97
N GLU A 79 3.67 -20.61 8.17
CA GLU A 79 4.08 -21.53 7.10
C GLU A 79 2.92 -22.05 6.24
N GLU A 80 1.66 -21.89 6.66
CA GLU A 80 0.48 -22.41 5.94
C GLU A 80 -0.33 -21.30 5.24
N GLU A 81 -0.85 -21.62 4.05
CA GLU A 81 -1.82 -20.76 3.34
C GLU A 81 -3.17 -20.87 4.06
N THR A 82 -3.53 -19.84 4.80
CA THR A 82 -4.71 -19.86 5.66
C THR A 82 -5.99 -19.63 4.86
N GLN A 83 -5.96 -18.71 3.88
CA GLN A 83 -7.15 -18.30 3.14
C GLN A 83 -6.83 -17.91 1.69
N ARG A 84 -7.74 -18.28 0.77
CA ARG A 84 -7.68 -17.92 -0.65
C ARG A 84 -9.07 -17.56 -1.17
N TRP A 85 -9.15 -16.45 -1.88
CA TRP A 85 -10.37 -15.99 -2.54
C TRP A 85 -10.10 -15.72 -4.01
N SER A 86 -11.12 -15.93 -4.84
CA SER A 86 -11.06 -15.64 -6.26
C SER A 86 -12.34 -14.93 -6.68
N PHE A 87 -12.17 -13.80 -7.35
CA PHE A 87 -13.24 -12.99 -7.89
C PHE A 87 -13.07 -12.94 -9.41
N SER A 88 -14.16 -13.11 -10.15
CA SER A 88 -14.13 -13.01 -11.60
C SER A 88 -15.10 -11.94 -12.04
N TYR A 89 -14.62 -11.01 -12.85
CA TYR A 89 -15.37 -9.89 -13.36
C TYR A 89 -15.40 -9.96 -14.88
N SER A 90 -16.57 -9.78 -15.48
CA SER A 90 -16.73 -9.78 -16.92
C SER A 90 -16.12 -8.53 -17.56
N LYS A 91 -15.77 -8.62 -18.85
CA LYS A 91 -15.26 -7.46 -19.59
C LYS A 91 -16.22 -6.25 -19.55
N ALA A 92 -17.54 -6.49 -19.49
CA ALA A 92 -18.54 -5.43 -19.42
C ALA A 92 -18.49 -4.67 -18.08
N GLU A 93 -18.26 -5.38 -16.97
CA GLU A 93 -18.12 -4.80 -15.63
C GLU A 93 -16.83 -3.98 -15.48
N LEU A 94 -15.81 -4.29 -16.29
CA LEU A 94 -14.46 -3.74 -16.17
C LEU A 94 -14.11 -2.69 -17.23
N GLN A 95 -15.10 -2.13 -17.92
CA GLN A 95 -14.83 -1.12 -18.94
C GLN A 95 -14.12 0.09 -18.32
N GLY A 96 -12.88 0.34 -18.74
CA GLY A 96 -12.05 1.43 -18.22
C GLY A 96 -11.46 1.17 -16.83
N LEU A 97 -11.44 -0.08 -16.35
CA LEU A 97 -10.81 -0.46 -15.09
C LEU A 97 -9.35 0.01 -15.05
N LEU A 98 -8.96 0.62 -13.93
CA LEU A 98 -7.61 1.09 -13.69
C LEU A 98 -7.02 0.48 -12.40
N PRO A 99 -6.46 -0.74 -12.47
CA PRO A 99 -5.79 -1.38 -11.34
C PRO A 99 -4.49 -0.67 -10.93
N GLU A 100 -3.95 -1.01 -9.75
CA GLU A 100 -2.83 -0.28 -9.12
C GLU A 100 -1.63 -0.02 -10.04
N GLY A 101 -1.18 -1.01 -10.81
CA GLY A 101 -0.07 -0.84 -11.75
C GLY A 101 -0.33 0.21 -12.83
N ALA A 102 -1.52 0.20 -13.43
CA ALA A 102 -1.93 1.19 -14.43
C ALA A 102 -2.20 2.56 -13.81
N SER A 103 -2.79 2.60 -12.60
CA SER A 103 -3.02 3.81 -11.82
C SER A 103 -1.71 4.55 -11.51
N LEU A 104 -0.66 3.83 -11.10
CA LEU A 104 0.66 4.43 -10.88
C LEU A 104 1.25 5.01 -12.16
N LEU A 105 1.13 4.33 -13.31
CA LEU A 105 1.58 4.88 -14.59
C LEU A 105 0.80 6.15 -14.96
N LEU A 106 -0.52 6.15 -14.78
CA LEU A 106 -1.36 7.35 -14.99
C LEU A 106 -0.89 8.50 -14.10
N LEU A 107 -0.72 8.27 -12.80
CA LEU A 107 -0.25 9.30 -11.87
C LEU A 107 1.08 9.93 -12.30
N ARG A 108 2.01 9.13 -12.83
CA ARG A 108 3.28 9.64 -13.37
C ARG A 108 3.07 10.51 -14.60
N VAL A 109 2.17 10.12 -15.50
CA VAL A 109 1.82 10.91 -16.69
C VAL A 109 1.18 12.24 -16.29
N LEU A 110 0.21 12.22 -15.37
CA LEU A 110 -0.44 13.42 -14.84
C LEU A 110 0.58 14.34 -14.15
N ALA A 111 1.52 13.78 -13.39
CA ALA A 111 2.60 14.53 -12.75
C ALA A 111 3.57 15.17 -13.75
N CYS A 112 3.98 14.43 -14.79
CA CYS A 112 4.80 14.98 -15.89
C CYS A 112 4.10 16.15 -16.59
N GLN A 113 2.78 16.06 -16.75
CA GLN A 113 1.96 17.12 -17.36
C GLN A 113 1.63 18.25 -16.37
N ARG A 114 1.83 18.04 -15.06
CA ARG A 114 1.40 18.95 -13.98
C ARG A 114 -0.06 19.36 -14.09
N ALA A 115 -0.89 18.42 -14.51
CA ALA A 115 -2.30 18.64 -14.74
C ALA A 115 -3.08 17.37 -14.41
N VAL A 116 -4.20 17.55 -13.72
CA VAL A 116 -5.21 16.51 -13.50
C VAL A 116 -6.52 17.05 -14.06
N PRO A 117 -7.11 16.41 -15.10
CA PRO A 117 -8.43 16.78 -15.59
C PRO A 117 -9.48 16.80 -14.46
N SER A 118 -10.37 17.77 -14.48
CA SER A 118 -11.45 17.87 -13.50
C SER A 118 -12.42 16.69 -13.60
N GLY A 119 -12.76 16.07 -12.48
CA GLY A 119 -13.69 14.94 -12.44
C GLY A 119 -13.11 13.64 -13.01
N LEU A 120 -11.79 13.48 -12.99
CA LEU A 120 -11.14 12.26 -13.45
C LEU A 120 -11.43 11.10 -12.49
N VAL A 121 -12.18 10.11 -12.97
CA VAL A 121 -12.68 8.97 -12.19
C VAL A 121 -12.57 7.69 -13.00
N PHE A 122 -12.13 6.60 -12.36
CA PHE A 122 -12.01 5.28 -12.96
C PHE A 122 -12.59 4.20 -12.04
N PRO A 123 -13.21 3.14 -12.59
CA PRO A 123 -13.38 1.89 -11.86
C PRO A 123 -12.02 1.35 -11.42
N ALA A 124 -11.95 0.79 -10.21
CA ALA A 124 -10.74 0.19 -9.65
C ALA A 124 -11.09 -1.08 -8.87
N ILE A 125 -10.07 -1.74 -8.34
CA ILE A 125 -10.21 -2.86 -7.40
C ILE A 125 -9.64 -2.40 -6.06
N ASP A 126 -10.39 -2.59 -4.97
CA ASP A 126 -9.94 -2.26 -3.62
C ASP A 126 -9.00 -3.33 -3.03
N THR A 127 -8.53 -3.08 -1.81
CA THR A 127 -7.62 -3.98 -1.09
C THR A 127 -8.25 -5.31 -0.71
N GLU A 128 -9.56 -5.47 -0.87
CA GLU A 128 -10.35 -6.66 -0.58
C GLU A 128 -10.66 -7.45 -1.86
N GLY A 129 -10.41 -6.87 -3.04
CA GLY A 129 -10.65 -7.49 -4.35
C GLY A 129 -11.99 -7.13 -4.98
N HIS A 130 -12.74 -6.20 -4.38
CA HIS A 130 -14.04 -5.75 -4.86
C HIS A 130 -13.92 -4.56 -5.81
N LEU A 131 -14.92 -4.42 -6.68
CA LEU A 131 -15.04 -3.23 -7.53
C LEU A 131 -15.30 -1.99 -6.67
N CYS A 132 -14.52 -0.96 -6.95
CA CYS A 132 -14.60 0.34 -6.29
C CYS A 132 -14.38 1.46 -7.32
N THR A 133 -14.40 2.71 -6.86
CA THR A 133 -14.14 3.87 -7.70
C THR A 133 -12.93 4.64 -7.20
N SER A 134 -12.00 4.98 -8.11
CA SER A 134 -10.86 5.88 -7.84
C SER A 134 -11.06 7.22 -8.51
N SER A 135 -10.99 8.31 -7.76
CA SER A 135 -10.97 9.69 -8.28
C SER A 135 -9.62 10.36 -8.06
N TYR A 136 -9.26 11.28 -8.93
CA TYR A 136 -7.97 11.95 -8.92
C TYR A 136 -8.13 13.46 -8.95
N CYS A 137 -7.42 14.16 -8.06
CA CYS A 137 -7.45 15.62 -7.95
C CYS A 137 -6.03 16.17 -7.82
N ALA A 138 -5.75 17.30 -8.47
CA ALA A 138 -4.48 18.01 -8.27
C ALA A 138 -4.57 18.83 -6.97
N LEU A 139 -3.61 18.64 -6.06
CA LEU A 139 -3.36 19.57 -4.94
C LEU A 139 -2.35 20.67 -5.30
N GLY A 140 -1.85 20.63 -6.53
CA GLY A 140 -0.96 21.64 -7.09
C GLY A 140 0.51 21.38 -6.79
N ILE A 141 1.30 22.43 -6.99
CA ILE A 141 2.74 22.42 -6.78
C ILE A 141 3.02 22.78 -5.32
N GLN A 142 3.86 22.00 -4.65
CA GLN A 142 4.28 22.20 -3.27
C GLN A 142 5.82 22.10 -3.17
N GLN A 143 6.40 22.74 -2.14
CA GLN A 143 7.80 22.53 -1.76
C GLN A 143 7.86 21.47 -0.66
N GLN A 144 8.70 20.45 -0.83
CA GLN A 144 8.88 19.39 0.15
C GLN A 144 10.37 19.02 0.28
N VAL A 145 10.78 18.66 1.50
CA VAL A 145 12.12 18.14 1.77
C VAL A 145 12.23 16.72 1.22
N VAL A 146 13.12 16.53 0.23
CA VAL A 146 13.45 15.23 -0.37
C VAL A 146 14.92 14.93 -0.08
N GLY A 147 15.19 14.01 0.84
CA GLY A 147 16.56 13.83 1.33
C GLY A 147 16.94 14.99 2.25
N SER A 148 18.04 15.67 1.91
CA SER A 148 18.50 16.90 2.58
C SER A 148 18.24 18.16 1.73
N VAL A 149 17.43 18.05 0.67
CA VAL A 149 17.23 19.11 -0.33
C VAL A 149 15.75 19.45 -0.44
N GLU A 150 15.42 20.73 -0.47
CA GLU A 150 14.09 21.23 -0.82
C GLU A 150 13.83 21.04 -2.32
N ALA A 151 12.73 20.40 -2.67
CA ALA A 151 12.36 20.15 -4.05
C ALA A 151 10.89 20.48 -4.32
N GLU A 152 10.67 21.04 -5.51
CA GLU A 152 9.33 21.29 -6.02
C GLU A 152 8.69 19.98 -6.47
N VAL A 153 7.54 19.66 -5.89
CA VAL A 153 6.75 18.46 -6.21
C VAL A 153 5.35 18.84 -6.68
N PHE A 154 4.81 18.03 -7.59
CA PHE A 154 3.40 18.07 -7.95
C PHE A 154 2.66 17.01 -7.13
N VAL A 155 1.65 17.43 -6.37
CA VAL A 155 0.92 16.56 -5.46
C VAL A 155 -0.43 16.21 -6.08
N ILE A 156 -0.69 14.91 -6.20
CA ILE A 156 -1.95 14.35 -6.68
C ILE A 156 -2.61 13.63 -5.52
N GLU A 157 -3.86 13.98 -5.27
CA GLU A 157 -4.75 13.22 -4.41
C GLU A 157 -5.43 12.12 -5.22
N ARG A 158 -5.45 10.92 -4.67
CA ARG A 158 -6.32 9.82 -5.10
C ARG A 158 -7.28 9.51 -3.96
N ALA A 159 -8.56 9.44 -4.25
CA ALA A 159 -9.55 8.90 -3.32
C ALA A 159 -10.13 7.61 -3.89
N VAL A 160 -10.16 6.55 -3.09
CA VAL A 160 -10.86 5.29 -3.42
C VAL A 160 -12.09 5.22 -2.54
N VAL A 161 -13.24 5.11 -3.20
CA VAL A 161 -14.54 4.89 -2.56
C VAL A 161 -14.96 3.46 -2.82
N THR A 162 -15.05 2.66 -1.76
CA THR A 162 -15.48 1.26 -1.83
C THR A 162 -17.01 1.16 -2.00
N GLY A 163 -17.52 -0.02 -2.33
CA GLY A 163 -18.97 -0.26 -2.44
C GLY A 163 -19.75 -0.01 -1.14
N THR A 164 -19.08 0.00 0.02
CA THR A 164 -19.69 0.33 1.32
C THR A 164 -19.71 1.84 1.62
N GLY A 165 -19.18 2.66 0.71
CA GLY A 165 -19.10 4.12 0.86
C GLY A 165 -17.92 4.60 1.72
N ILE A 166 -17.04 3.70 2.15
CA ILE A 166 -15.81 4.06 2.86
C ILE A 166 -14.83 4.67 1.85
N SER A 167 -14.31 5.85 2.17
CA SER A 167 -13.34 6.56 1.34
C SER A 167 -11.97 6.53 1.98
N THR A 168 -10.98 6.01 1.26
CA THR A 168 -9.56 6.16 1.61
C THR A 168 -8.92 7.18 0.68
N VAL A 169 -8.14 8.11 1.23
CA VAL A 169 -7.47 9.16 0.47
C VAL A 169 -5.96 9.03 0.63
N TRP A 170 -5.24 9.12 -0.49
CA TRP A 170 -3.79 9.14 -0.53
C TRP A 170 -3.28 10.36 -1.27
N HIS A 171 -2.22 10.97 -0.76
CA HIS A 171 -1.47 12.01 -1.44
C HIS A 171 -0.17 11.44 -1.98
N SER A 172 0.03 11.57 -3.29
CA SER A 172 1.27 11.18 -3.94
C SER A 172 2.00 12.42 -4.46
N SER A 173 3.19 12.64 -3.93
CA SER A 173 4.12 13.66 -4.42
C SER A 173 4.96 13.12 -5.57
N PHE A 174 5.17 13.94 -6.61
CA PHE A 174 6.00 13.59 -7.76
C PHE A 174 6.93 14.74 -8.13
N LEU A 175 8.18 14.43 -8.44
CA LEU A 175 9.10 15.36 -9.08
C LEU A 175 8.63 15.68 -10.51
N ARG A 176 9.20 16.72 -11.12
CA ARG A 176 8.88 17.12 -12.51
C ARG A 176 9.09 16.00 -13.54
N SER A 177 9.97 15.03 -13.25
CA SER A 177 10.20 13.84 -14.07
C SER A 177 9.11 12.77 -13.95
N GLY A 178 8.07 12.98 -13.12
CA GLY A 178 7.07 11.98 -12.79
C GLY A 178 7.60 10.86 -11.90
N VAL A 179 8.77 11.05 -11.27
CA VAL A 179 9.33 10.09 -10.31
C VAL A 179 8.89 10.50 -8.90
N LYS A 180 8.43 9.54 -8.09
CA LYS A 180 8.15 9.80 -6.67
C LYS A 180 9.47 10.14 -5.95
N PRO A 181 9.52 11.22 -5.15
CA PRO A 181 10.72 11.54 -4.38
C PRO A 181 11.01 10.40 -3.40
N ARG A 182 12.29 10.02 -3.28
CA ARG A 182 12.70 9.13 -2.20
C ARG A 182 12.64 9.93 -0.91
N THR A 183 11.76 9.53 0.01
CA THR A 183 11.70 10.17 1.32
C THR A 183 13.02 9.92 2.07
N PRO A 184 13.56 10.92 2.81
CA PRO A 184 14.80 10.80 3.58
C PRO A 184 14.72 9.80 4.73
N PHE A 185 13.52 9.33 5.10
CA PHE A 185 13.36 8.46 6.25
C PHE A 185 14.18 7.19 6.05
N PRO A 186 15.23 6.94 6.85
CA PRO A 186 15.73 5.58 6.98
C PRO A 186 14.54 4.71 7.41
N LYS A 187 14.50 3.43 7.01
CA LYS A 187 13.54 2.47 7.56
C LYS A 187 13.69 2.53 9.09
N GLN A 188 12.77 3.21 9.76
CA GLN A 188 12.74 3.26 11.22
C GLN A 188 12.16 1.91 11.68
N PRO A 189 12.75 1.26 12.68
CA PRO A 189 12.10 0.14 13.34
C PRO A 189 10.73 0.60 13.84
N LEU A 190 9.68 -0.12 13.46
CA LEU A 190 8.35 0.10 14.04
C LEU A 190 8.35 -0.43 15.47
N ASP A 191 8.06 0.46 16.42
CA ASP A 191 7.82 0.12 17.81
C ASP A 191 6.32 -0.16 18.00
N TRP A 192 5.94 -1.43 17.98
CA TRP A 192 4.54 -1.83 18.11
C TRP A 192 3.97 -1.66 19.51
N GLU A 193 4.82 -1.47 20.52
CA GLU A 193 4.37 -1.24 21.90
C GLU A 193 3.70 0.14 22.02
N GLU A 194 4.10 1.10 21.18
CA GLU A 194 3.47 2.41 21.06
C GLU A 194 2.39 2.49 19.97
N ASP A 195 2.47 1.68 18.91
CA ASP A 195 1.55 1.76 17.75
C ASP A 195 0.61 0.55 17.59
N ILE A 196 -0.10 0.22 18.68
CA ILE A 196 -1.19 -0.77 18.73
C ILE A 196 -2.27 -0.48 17.65
N GLN A 197 -2.40 0.78 17.21
CA GLN A 197 -3.36 1.17 16.17
C GLN A 197 -2.99 0.61 14.80
N LEU A 198 -1.69 0.57 14.44
CA LEU A 198 -1.26 -0.02 13.18
C LEU A 198 -1.43 -1.55 13.15
N TYR A 199 -1.14 -2.20 14.28
CA TYR A 199 -1.40 -3.63 14.47
C TYR A 199 -2.89 -3.96 14.35
N SER A 200 -3.75 -3.14 14.99
CA SER A 200 -5.21 -3.25 14.87
C SER A 200 -5.67 -3.00 13.44
N TRP A 201 -5.18 -1.98 12.73
CA TRP A 201 -5.56 -1.74 11.33
C TRP A 201 -5.15 -2.86 10.37
N PHE A 202 -4.03 -3.53 10.65
CA PHE A 202 -3.57 -4.65 9.86
C PHE A 202 -4.39 -5.93 10.15
N LEU A 203 -4.79 -6.15 11.41
CA LEU A 203 -5.61 -7.29 11.82
C LEU A 203 -7.13 -7.08 11.63
N ASP A 204 -7.66 -5.88 11.78
CA ASP A 204 -9.09 -5.52 11.69
C ASP A 204 -9.59 -5.53 10.23
N ARG A 205 -8.69 -5.62 9.25
CA ARG A 205 -9.05 -6.01 7.88
C ARG A 205 -9.43 -7.50 7.74
N LYS A 206 -9.54 -8.25 8.84
CA LYS A 206 -10.04 -9.64 8.91
C LYS A 206 -11.58 -9.77 8.98
N VAL A 207 -12.37 -8.82 8.48
CA VAL A 207 -13.84 -8.97 8.43
C VAL A 207 -14.34 -8.99 6.99
#